data_AF-A0A846CE11-F1
#
_entry.id   AF-A0A846CE11-F1
#
_cell.length_a   1.000
_cell.length_b   1.000
_cell.length_c   1.000
_cell.angle_alpha   90.00
_cell.angle_beta   90.00
_cell.angle_gamma   90.00
#
_symmetry.space_group_name_H-M   'P 1'
#
loop_
_entity.id
_entity.type
_entity.pdbx_description
1 polymer ?
#
loop_
_entity_poly.entity_id
_entity_poly.type
_entity_poly.pdbx_seq_one_letter_code
_entity_poly.pdbx_strand_id
1 'polypeptide(L)' 'MNQYFSTRKCRWQFLLEAFGFSQEAQNMCCGYCDHCINQEK' A
#
# COMPACT_ATOMS: atom_id res chain seq x y z
N MET A 1 7.38 13.11 1.07
CA MET A 1 6.02 12.84 0.52
C MET A 1 6.01 12.32 -0.92
N ASN A 2 6.96 12.68 -1.80
CA ASN A 2 6.94 12.21 -3.20
C ASN A 2 6.92 10.66 -3.36
N GLN A 3 7.56 9.92 -2.44
CA GLN A 3 7.57 8.46 -2.48
C GLN A 3 6.20 7.81 -2.26
N TYR A 4 5.28 8.48 -1.57
CA TYR A 4 3.93 7.96 -1.31
C TYR A 4 3.04 7.98 -2.57
N PHE A 5 3.25 8.96 -3.44
CA PHE A 5 2.51 9.06 -4.70
C PHE A 5 3.15 8.24 -5.83
N SER A 6 4.45 7.95 -5.76
CA SER A 6 5.16 7.20 -6.80
C SER A 6 5.23 5.68 -6.55
N THR A 7 4.80 5.20 -5.39
CA THR A 7 4.88 3.78 -5.04
C THR A 7 3.78 2.97 -5.70
N ARG A 8 4.16 1.84 -6.31
CA ARG A 8 3.26 0.80 -6.81
C ARG A 8 2.91 -0.23 -5.72
N LYS A 9 2.80 0.22 -4.47
CA LYS A 9 2.33 -0.59 -3.35
C LYS A 9 0.92 -0.15 -2.98
N CYS A 10 0.16 -1.04 -2.35
CA CYS A 10 -1.08 -0.66 -1.71
C CYS A 10 -0.80 0.45 -0.67
N ARG A 11 -1.63 1.52 -0.65
CA ARG A 11 -1.41 2.68 0.25
C ARG A 11 -1.33 2.30 1.71
N TRP A 12 -2.10 1.29 2.11
CA TRP A 12 -2.09 0.78 3.49
C TRP A 12 -0.78 0.09 3.83
N GLN A 13 -0.09 -0.54 2.87
CA GLN A 13 1.23 -1.12 3.11
C GLN A 13 2.23 -0.02 3.48
N PHE A 14 2.21 1.11 2.74
CA PHE A 14 3.08 2.25 3.05
C PHE A 14 2.82 2.82 4.45
N LEU A 15 1.55 2.97 4.82
CA LEU A 15 1.19 3.47 6.15
C LEU A 15 1.66 2.49 7.24
N LEU A 16 1.35 1.19 7.09
CA LEU A 16 1.75 0.16 8.03
C LEU A 16 3.28 0.09 8.18
N GLU A 17 4.03 0.13 7.08
CA GLU A 17 5.49 0.21 7.09
C GLU A 17 5.98 1.45 7.87
N ALA A 18 5.39 2.63 7.64
CA ALA A 18 5.77 3.87 8.31
C ALA A 18 5.48 3.87 9.82
N PHE A 19 4.46 3.13 10.27
CA PHE A 19 4.12 2.98 11.69
C PHE A 19 4.80 1.77 12.36
N GLY A 20 5.62 1.00 11.63
CA GLY A 20 6.37 -0.14 12.18
C GLY A 20 5.70 -1.50 12.02
N PHE A 21 4.53 -1.57 11.38
CA PHE A 21 3.78 -2.80 11.07
C PHE A 21 4.22 -3.41 9.74
N SER A 22 5.53 -3.59 9.56
CA SER A 22 6.10 -4.05 8.30
C SER A 22 5.66 -5.48 7.94
N GLN A 23 5.30 -6.29 8.94
CA GLN A 23 4.94 -7.70 8.74
C GLN A 23 3.48 -7.84 8.29
N GLU A 24 2.59 -7.04 8.87
CA GLU A 24 1.20 -6.90 8.45
C GLU A 24 1.10 -6.25 7.06
N ALA A 25 2.01 -5.31 6.76
CA ALA A 25 2.07 -4.66 5.45
C ALA A 25 2.30 -5.64 4.29
N GLN A 26 3.06 -6.73 4.49
CA GLN A 26 3.42 -7.66 3.40
C GLN A 26 2.20 -8.30 2.73
N ASN A 27 1.18 -8.64 3.53
CA ASN A 27 -0.03 -9.31 3.04
C ASN A 27 -1.23 -8.36 2.92
N MET A 28 -1.02 -7.05 3.17
CA MET A 28 -2.12 -6.09 3.20
C MET A 28 -2.50 -5.64 1.79
N CYS A 29 -3.67 -6.08 1.31
CA CYS A 29 -4.29 -5.59 0.08
C CYS A 29 -5.68 -5.02 0.42
N CYS A 30 -5.83 -3.70 0.35
CA CYS A 30 -7.07 -3.06 0.76
C CYS A 30 -8.22 -3.20 -0.25
N GLY A 31 -7.93 -3.45 -1.54
CA GLY A 31 -8.95 -3.57 -2.59
C GLY A 31 -9.53 -2.26 -3.11
N TYR A 32 -9.37 -1.14 -2.42
CA TYR A 32 -10.03 0.14 -2.79
C TYR A 32 -9.10 1.35 -2.94
N CYS A 33 -7.79 1.19 -2.81
CA CYS A 33 -6.85 2.27 -3.16
C CYS A 33 -6.57 2.30 -4.66
N ASP A 34 -6.04 3.43 -5.18
CA ASP A 34 -5.72 3.57 -6.61
C ASP A 34 -4.83 2.44 -7.14
N HIS A 35 -3.90 1.94 -6.34
CA HIS A 35 -3.08 0.80 -6.76
C HIS A 35 -3.87 -0.51 -6.79
N CYS A 36 -4.69 -0.80 -5.76
CA CYS A 36 -5.46 -2.05 -5.67
C CYS A 36 -6.57 -2.14 -6.72
N ILE A 37 -7.32 -1.06 -6.94
CA ILE A 37 -8.40 -1.00 -7.94
C ILE A 37 -7.85 -1.27 -9.35
N ASN A 38 -6.62 -0.82 -9.63
CA ASN A 38 -5.97 -1.05 -10.92
C ASN A 38 -5.34 -2.45 -11.06
N GLN A 39 -5.20 -3.22 -9.98
CA GLN A 39 -4.68 -4.59 -10.01
C GLN A 39 -5.77 -5.67 -10.20
N GLU A 40 -7.06 -5.31 -10.13
CA GLU A 40 -8.19 -6.24 -10.34
C GLU A 40 -8.52 -6.51 -11.84
N LYS A 41 -7.57 -6.29 -12.76
CA LYS A 41 -7.68 -6.64 -14.19
C LYS A 41 -6.59 -7.63 -14.59
#